data_AF-A0A1H5IW30-F1
#
_entry.id   AF-A0A1H5IW30-F1
#
_cell.length_a   1.000
_cell.length_b   1.000
_cell.length_c   1.000
_cell.angle_alpha   90.00
_cell.angle_beta   90.00
_cell.angle_gamma   90.00
#
_symmetry.space_group_name_H-M   'P 1'
#
loop_
_entity.id
_entity.type
_entity.pdbx_description
1 polymer ?
#
loop_
_entity_poly.entity_id
_entity_poly.type
_entity_poly.pdbx_seq_one_letter_code
_entity_poly.pdbx_strand_id
1 'polypeptide(L)'
;MMLTMNITEADELDSTWEQHDSVFRVYFAQGIERSITTFDVSGATFSEVQKWAKETASVDTIMAIALVSLDSRGLKGLTWLFGMDPNDHPAADIEIRMHAEMMTIKSAAEAGGVA
;
A
#
# COMPACT_ATOMS: atom_id res chain seq x y z
N MET A 1 -24.85 8.86 -6.83
CA MET A 1 -24.68 7.64 -6.02
C MET A 1 -24.03 8.07 -4.72
N MET A 2 -24.62 7.77 -3.55
CA MET A 2 -24.04 8.15 -2.26
C MET A 2 -23.15 7.02 -1.74
N LEU A 3 -21.97 7.36 -1.23
CA LEU A 3 -21.08 6.45 -0.51
C LEU A 3 -21.75 6.02 0.79
N THR A 4 -21.83 4.71 1.07
CA THR A 4 -22.37 4.20 2.33
C THR A 4 -21.20 3.85 3.25
N MET A 5 -21.00 4.65 4.29
CA MET A 5 -20.00 4.39 5.34
C MET A 5 -20.67 3.53 6.43
N ASN A 6 -20.02 2.42 6.81
CA ASN A 6 -20.48 1.58 7.91
C ASN A 6 -19.74 1.98 9.20
N ILE A 7 -20.46 2.18 10.30
CA ILE A 7 -19.89 2.63 11.59
C ILE A 7 -20.37 1.66 12.68
N THR A 8 -19.43 1.11 13.44
CA THR A 8 -19.65 0.21 14.59
C THR A 8 -18.88 0.74 15.81
N GLU A 9 -19.45 0.56 17.00
CA GLU A 9 -18.81 0.92 18.29
C GLU A 9 -17.66 -0.04 18.60
N ALA A 10 -16.55 0.49 19.14
CA ALA A 10 -15.36 -0.29 19.48
C ALA A 10 -15.23 -0.42 21.01
N ASP A 11 -14.90 -1.62 21.51
CA ASP A 11 -14.53 -1.83 22.90
C ASP A 11 -13.03 -1.56 23.06
N GLU A 12 -12.68 -0.40 23.59
CA GLU A 12 -11.29 0.02 23.81
C GLU A 12 -10.55 -0.82 24.86
N LEU A 13 -11.26 -1.66 25.63
CA LEU A 13 -10.67 -2.50 26.68
C LEU A 13 -10.30 -3.91 26.19
N ASP A 14 -10.71 -4.31 24.97
CA ASP A 14 -10.36 -5.60 24.41
C ASP A 14 -8.99 -5.55 23.70
N SER A 15 -7.92 -5.66 24.49
CA SER A 15 -6.55 -5.68 23.99
C SER A 15 -6.19 -6.94 23.20
N THR A 16 -7.09 -7.94 23.11
CA THR A 16 -6.83 -9.15 22.33
C THR A 16 -6.87 -8.90 20.82
N TRP A 17 -7.33 -7.72 20.39
CA TRP A 17 -7.42 -7.30 19.00
C TRP A 17 -6.16 -6.55 18.53
N GLU A 18 -5.29 -6.16 19.47
CA GLU A 18 -4.12 -5.37 19.17
C GLU A 18 -2.97 -6.22 18.61
N GLN A 19 -2.51 -5.87 17.42
CA GLN A 19 -1.34 -6.48 16.80
C GLN A 19 -0.26 -5.42 16.52
N HIS A 20 0.92 -5.62 17.11
CA HIS A 20 2.04 -4.69 16.99
C HIS A 20 3.11 -5.17 15.99
N ASP A 21 3.16 -6.46 15.68
CA ASP A 21 4.12 -7.10 14.78
C ASP A 21 3.61 -7.15 13.34
N SER A 22 3.28 -5.97 12.79
CA SER A 22 2.82 -5.85 11.40
C SER A 22 3.88 -6.29 10.38
N VAL A 23 3.43 -6.99 9.34
CA VAL A 23 4.23 -7.28 8.14
C VAL A 23 3.64 -6.51 6.96
N PHE A 24 4.46 -5.69 6.32
CA PHE A 24 4.07 -4.90 5.17
C PHE A 24 4.65 -5.52 3.90
N ARG A 25 3.82 -5.74 2.88
CA ARG A 25 4.27 -6.09 1.55
C ARG A 25 4.42 -4.83 0.71
N VAL A 26 5.60 -4.63 0.15
CA VAL A 26 5.94 -3.49 -0.70
C VAL A 26 6.24 -3.99 -2.11
N TYR A 27 5.52 -3.42 -3.08
CA TYR A 27 5.72 -3.64 -4.49
C TYR A 27 6.41 -2.44 -5.11
N PHE A 28 7.37 -2.70 -6.00
CA PHE A 28 7.99 -1.73 -6.89
C PHE A 28 7.77 -2.22 -8.32
N ALA A 29 7.00 -1.50 -9.12
CA ALA A 29 6.81 -1.83 -10.53
C ALA A 29 7.50 -0.77 -11.40
N GLN A 30 8.44 -1.22 -12.24
CA GLN A 30 9.27 -0.34 -13.06
C GLN A 30 8.97 -0.53 -14.56
N GLY A 31 8.91 0.59 -15.29
CA GLY A 31 8.83 0.61 -16.76
C GLY A 31 7.50 0.14 -17.34
N ILE A 32 7.44 0.07 -18.67
CA ILE A 32 6.22 -0.30 -19.44
C ILE A 32 5.86 -1.78 -19.25
N GLU A 33 6.86 -2.64 -19.08
CA GLU A 33 6.68 -4.08 -18.87
C GLU A 33 6.37 -4.44 -17.40
N ARG A 34 6.30 -3.43 -16.51
CA ARG A 34 6.05 -3.59 -15.06
C ARG A 34 6.93 -4.70 -14.47
N SER A 35 8.25 -4.57 -14.56
CA SER A 35 9.12 -5.47 -13.79
C SER A 35 8.84 -5.24 -12.30
N ILE A 36 8.28 -6.25 -11.63
CA ILE A 36 7.86 -6.14 -10.24
C ILE A 36 8.92 -6.73 -9.32
N THR A 37 9.41 -5.91 -8.40
CA THR A 37 10.17 -6.37 -7.23
C THR A 37 9.28 -6.27 -6.00
N THR A 38 9.26 -7.31 -5.17
CA THR A 38 8.39 -7.39 -3.99
C THR A 38 9.23 -7.69 -2.74
N PHE A 39 8.94 -6.98 -1.66
CA PHE A 39 9.57 -7.18 -0.34
C PHE A 39 8.51 -7.31 0.74
N ASP A 40 8.71 -8.24 1.67
CA ASP A 40 7.98 -8.25 2.95
C ASP A 40 8.87 -7.58 4.01
N VAL A 41 8.34 -6.57 4.70
CA VAL A 41 9.03 -5.76 5.70
C VAL A 41 8.34 -5.91 7.05
N SER A 42 9.09 -6.30 8.07
CA SER A 42 8.60 -6.53 9.44
C SER A 42 9.42 -5.74 10.45
N GLY A 43 8.87 -5.48 11.64
CA GLY A 43 9.59 -4.76 12.70
C GLY A 43 9.78 -3.27 12.40
N ALA A 44 8.89 -2.70 11.59
CA ALA A 44 8.86 -1.29 11.23
C ALA A 44 7.41 -0.79 11.30
N THR A 45 7.23 0.50 11.54
CA THR A 45 5.93 1.18 11.42
C THR A 45 5.59 1.44 9.95
N PHE A 46 4.31 1.67 9.65
CA PHE A 46 3.89 2.04 8.30
C PHE A 46 4.63 3.28 7.79
N SER A 47 4.83 4.30 8.63
CA SER A 47 5.54 5.53 8.27
C SER A 47 7.00 5.28 7.88
N GLU A 48 7.70 4.39 8.60
CA GLU A 48 9.08 3.99 8.27
C GLU A 48 9.14 3.22 6.96
N VAL A 49 8.23 2.27 6.74
CA VAL A 49 8.15 1.51 5.49
C VAL A 49 7.82 2.43 4.32
N GLN A 50 6.87 3.36 4.48
CA GLN A 50 6.51 4.29 3.43
C GLN A 50 7.67 5.24 3.09
N LYS A 51 8.39 5.73 4.10
CA LYS A 51 9.58 6.55 3.90
C LYS A 51 10.66 5.77 3.14
N TRP A 52 11.01 4.57 3.62
CA TRP A 52 11.99 3.70 2.98
C TRP A 52 11.60 3.39 1.52
N ALA A 53 10.33 3.08 1.26
CA ALA A 53 9.86 2.78 -0.08
C ALA A 53 9.99 3.99 -1.02
N LYS A 54 9.65 5.19 -0.55
CA LYS A 54 9.85 6.44 -1.31
C LYS A 54 11.31 6.71 -1.62
N GLU A 55 12.20 6.48 -0.66
CA GLU A 55 13.65 6.68 -0.83
C GLU A 55 14.29 5.61 -1.74
N THR A 56 13.69 4.42 -1.81
CA THR A 56 14.17 3.30 -2.64
C THR A 56 13.64 3.38 -4.08
N ALA A 57 12.44 3.92 -4.27
CA ALA A 57 11.82 4.03 -5.59
C ALA A 57 12.63 4.95 -6.52
N SER A 58 12.93 4.47 -7.73
CA SER A 58 13.46 5.35 -8.79
C SER A 58 12.34 6.21 -9.39
N VAL A 59 12.73 7.24 -10.14
CA VAL A 59 11.79 8.19 -10.79
C VAL A 59 10.71 7.49 -11.63
N ASP A 60 11.05 6.38 -12.27
CA ASP A 60 10.16 5.61 -13.14
C ASP A 60 9.45 4.43 -12.45
N THR A 61 9.53 4.35 -11.12
CA THR A 61 8.97 3.25 -10.34
C THR A 61 7.70 3.68 -9.64
N ILE A 62 6.61 2.95 -9.88
CA ILE A 62 5.41 3.03 -9.03
C ILE A 62 5.58 2.07 -7.86
N MET A 63 5.10 2.48 -6.69
CA MET A 63 5.13 1.64 -5.49
C MET A 63 3.73 1.43 -4.91
N ALA A 64 3.52 0.28 -4.29
CA ALA A 64 2.30 -0.01 -3.55
C ALA A 64 2.66 -0.74 -2.25
N ILE A 65 1.88 -0.51 -1.19
CA ILE A 65 2.12 -1.06 0.14
C ILE A 65 0.83 -1.68 0.66
N ALA A 66 0.90 -2.94 1.10
CA ALA A 66 -0.19 -3.64 1.74
C ALA A 66 0.22 -4.15 3.13
N LEU A 67 -0.73 -4.19 4.06
CA LEU A 67 -0.62 -4.97 5.29
C LEU A 67 -0.88 -6.44 4.96
N VAL A 68 0.05 -7.30 5.32
CA VAL A 68 -0.13 -8.75 5.27
C VAL A 68 -0.89 -9.17 6.52
N SER A 69 -2.04 -9.77 6.32
CA SER A 69 -2.85 -10.36 7.39
C SER A 69 -2.97 -11.87 7.17
N LEU A 70 -3.23 -12.61 8.24
CA LEU A 70 -3.65 -14.00 8.15
C LEU A 70 -5.15 -14.04 8.46
N ASP A 71 -5.92 -14.71 7.62
CA ASP A 71 -7.30 -15.02 7.97
C ASP A 71 -7.37 -16.11 9.07
N SER A 72 -8.57 -16.41 9.56
CA SER A 72 -8.78 -17.44 10.60
C SER A 72 -8.36 -18.85 10.18
N ARG A 73 -8.05 -19.07 8.91
CA ARG A 73 -7.56 -20.34 8.33
C ARG A 73 -6.04 -20.33 8.13
N GLY A 74 -5.37 -19.24 8.49
CA GLY A 74 -3.92 -19.05 8.27
C GLY A 74 -3.57 -18.73 6.82
N LEU A 75 -4.55 -18.35 5.98
CA LEU A 75 -4.28 -17.91 4.62
C LEU A 75 -3.88 -16.44 4.60
N LYS A 76 -2.84 -16.12 3.84
CA LYS A 76 -2.37 -14.74 3.68
C LYS A 76 -3.38 -13.91 2.87
N GLY A 77 -3.81 -12.80 3.46
CA GLY A 77 -4.55 -11.74 2.81
C GLY A 77 -3.71 -10.45 2.75
N LEU A 78 -4.03 -9.59 1.78
CA LEU A 78 -3.43 -8.27 1.64
C LEU A 78 -4.50 -7.20 1.84
N THR A 79 -4.22 -6.23 2.71
CA THR A 79 -5.02 -5.01 2.83
C THR A 79 -4.18 -3.84 2.33
N TRP A 80 -4.56 -3.24 1.21
CA TRP A 80 -3.80 -2.15 0.61
C TRP A 80 -3.88 -0.87 1.46
N LEU A 81 -2.71 -0.37 1.87
CA LEU A 81 -2.56 0.87 2.66
C LEU A 81 -2.09 2.05 1.82
N PHE A 82 -1.39 1.78 0.73
CA PHE A 82 -0.94 2.76 -0.25
C PHE A 82 -0.95 2.14 -1.65
N GLY A 83 -1.55 2.83 -2.63
CA GLY A 83 -1.69 2.31 -3.98
C GLY A 83 -2.55 1.05 -4.03
N MET A 84 -2.37 0.21 -5.05
CA MET A 84 -3.08 -1.05 -5.23
C MET A 84 -2.18 -2.06 -5.95
N ASP A 85 -2.67 -3.27 -6.24
CA ASP A 85 -1.92 -4.24 -7.03
C ASP A 85 -1.50 -3.60 -8.37
N PRO A 86 -0.18 -3.47 -8.66
CA PRO A 86 0.28 -2.87 -9.89
C PRO A 86 -0.16 -3.63 -11.15
N ASN A 87 -0.64 -4.88 -11.04
CA ASN A 87 -1.12 -5.68 -12.17
C ASN A 87 -2.62 -5.58 -12.40
N ASP A 88 -3.37 -5.04 -11.45
CA ASP A 88 -4.82 -5.03 -11.49
C ASP A 88 -5.38 -3.71 -12.04
N HIS A 89 -6.67 -3.70 -12.36
CA HIS A 89 -7.40 -2.53 -12.80
C HIS A 89 -8.40 -2.11 -11.73
N PRO A 90 -8.49 -0.80 -11.40
CA PRO A 90 -9.43 -0.33 -10.40
C PRO A 90 -10.87 -0.52 -10.89
N ALA A 91 -11.69 -1.19 -10.08
CA ALA A 91 -13.09 -1.49 -10.31
C ALA A 91 -14.03 -0.72 -9.37
N ALA A 92 -13.55 -0.27 -8.21
CA ALA A 92 -14.31 0.52 -7.25
C ALA A 92 -13.76 1.95 -7.08
N ASP A 93 -14.61 2.89 -6.61
CA ASP A 93 -14.23 4.30 -6.42
C ASP A 93 -12.99 4.48 -5.53
N ILE A 94 -12.85 3.64 -4.50
CA ILE A 94 -11.68 3.67 -3.62
C ILE A 94 -10.42 3.21 -4.35
N GLU A 95 -10.52 2.18 -5.20
CA GLU A 95 -9.40 1.67 -5.99
C GLU A 95 -8.96 2.69 -7.03
N ILE A 96 -9.90 3.42 -7.66
CA ILE A 96 -9.59 4.50 -8.60
C ILE A 96 -8.75 5.59 -7.91
N ARG A 97 -9.11 5.98 -6.68
CA ARG A 97 -8.37 6.97 -5.91
C ARG A 97 -6.97 6.47 -5.53
N MET A 98 -6.88 5.23 -5.04
CA MET A 98 -5.61 4.60 -4.68
C MET A 98 -4.68 4.46 -5.89
N HIS A 99 -5.22 4.09 -7.05
CA HIS A 99 -4.48 4.06 -8.31
C HIS A 99 -3.97 5.46 -8.71
N ALA A 100 -4.80 6.49 -8.60
CA ALA A 100 -4.39 7.86 -8.90
C ALA A 100 -3.28 8.38 -7.97
N GLU A 101 -3.34 8.08 -6.67
CA GLU A 101 -2.31 8.41 -5.69
C GLU A 101 -0.97 7.74 -6.04
N MET A 102 -1.01 6.45 -6.40
CA MET A 102 0.16 5.69 -6.85
C MET A 102 0.82 6.32 -8.08
N MET A 103 0.02 6.77 -9.06
CA MET A 103 0.52 7.39 -10.29
C MET A 103 1.03 8.83 -10.08
N THR A 104 0.49 9.56 -9.10
CA THR A 104 0.87 10.96 -8.84
C THR A 104 2.27 11.07 -8.24
N ILE A 105 2.69 10.10 -7.41
CA ILE A 105 4.06 10.06 -6.86
C ILE A 105 5.11 9.98 -7.97
N LYS A 106 4.82 9.22 -9.03
CA LYS A 106 5.69 9.14 -10.22
C LYS A 106 5.91 10.53 -10.83
N SER A 107 4.84 11.28 -11.07
CA SER A 107 4.92 12.61 -11.70
C SER A 107 5.63 13.66 -10.84
N ALA A 108 5.55 13.56 -9.50
CA ALA A 108 6.26 14.48 -8.61
C ALA A 108 7.78 14.23 -8.61
N ALA A 109 8.22 12.96 -8.78
CA ALA A 109 9.63 12.62 -8.90
C ALA A 109 10.23 13.10 -10.23
N GLU A 110 9.47 13.05 -11.34
CA GLU A 110 9.89 13.56 -12.65
C GLU A 110 10.10 15.09 -12.66
N ALA A 111 9.26 15.85 -11.92
CA ALA A 111 9.33 17.31 -11.88
C ALA A 111 10.50 17.88 -11.03
N GLY A 112 11.11 17.06 -10.17
CA GLY A 112 12.24 17.47 -9.31
C GLY A 112 13.63 17.20 -9.90
N GLY A 113 13.72 16.61 -11.09
CA GLY A 113 14.95 16.13 -11.72
C GLY A 113 15.68 17.13 -12.63
N VAL A 114 15.61 18.44 -12.37
CA VAL A 114 16.43 19.45 -13.06
C VAL A 114 17.21 20.26 -12.02
N ALA A 115 18.45 19.85 -11.77
CA ALA A 115 19.49 20.66 -11.14
C ALA A 115 20.84 20.32 -11.79
#